data_AF-A0A952FNG6-F1
#
_entry.id   AF-A0A952FNG6-F1
#
_cell.length_a   1.000
_cell.length_b   1.000
_cell.length_c   1.000
_cell.angle_alpha   90.00
_cell.angle_beta   90.00
_cell.angle_gamma   90.00
#
_symmetry.space_group_name_H-M   'P 1'
#
loop_
_entity.id
_entity.type
_entity.pdbx_description
1 polymer ?
#
loop_
_entity_poly.entity_id
_entity_poly.type
_entity_poly.pdbx_seq_one_letter_code
_entity_poly.pdbx_strand_id
1 'polypeptide(L)' 'DGDGYLRRLEFASVELSLKNLMTFPCVSILVGRGKLQLHGAYFGVASGRLLVRNPETGTFEPVAEEGRGGLSAIRCP' A
#
# COMPACT_ATOMS: atom_id res chain seq x y z
N ASP A 1 21.12 -8.38 12.32
CA ASP A 1 20.01 -7.46 12.60
C ASP A 1 18.69 -8.20 12.34
N GLY A 2 17.89 -8.45 13.38
CA GLY A 2 16.66 -9.26 13.27
C GLY A 2 15.49 -8.46 12.66
N ASP A 3 15.38 -7.19 13.05
CA ASP A 3 14.29 -6.30 12.62
C ASP A 3 14.34 -6.01 11.12
N GLY A 4 15.54 -5.80 10.56
CA GLY A 4 15.71 -5.66 9.11
C GLY A 4 15.33 -6.92 8.32
N TYR A 5 15.46 -8.12 8.90
CA TYR A 5 14.98 -9.35 8.25
C TYR A 5 13.46 -9.48 8.31
N LEU A 6 12.86 -9.23 9.48
CA LEU A 6 11.40 -9.24 9.65
C LEU A 6 10.72 -8.26 8.70
N ARG A 7 11.22 -7.03 8.59
CA ARG A 7 10.64 -6.04 7.66
C ARG A 7 10.68 -6.46 6.20
N ARG A 8 11.75 -7.14 5.77
CA ARG A 8 11.82 -7.69 4.40
C ARG A 8 10.78 -8.79 4.17
N LEU A 9 10.53 -9.63 5.17
CA LEU A 9 9.48 -10.65 5.10
C LEU A 9 8.07 -10.03 5.07
N GLU A 10 7.84 -8.98 5.86
CA GLU A 10 6.58 -8.23 5.84
C GLU A 10 6.30 -7.66 4.44
N PHE A 11 7.29 -7.01 3.82
CA PHE A 11 7.16 -6.50 2.44
C PHE A 11 6.98 -7.61 1.41
N ALA A 12 7.71 -8.72 1.54
CA ALA A 12 7.59 -9.87 0.67
C ALA A 12 6.19 -10.51 0.77
N SER A 13 5.58 -10.52 1.96
CA SER A 13 4.22 -11.03 2.17
C SER A 13 3.18 -10.19 1.43
N VAL A 14 3.31 -8.86 1.45
CA VAL A 14 2.44 -7.95 0.67
C VAL A 14 2.60 -8.21 -0.83
N GLU A 15 3.84 -8.32 -1.32
CA GLU A 15 4.09 -8.62 -2.73
C GLU A 15 3.51 -9.98 -3.15
N LEU A 16 3.71 -11.02 -2.34
CA LEU A 16 3.15 -12.35 -2.60
C LEU A 16 1.62 -12.30 -2.65
N SER A 17 0.99 -11.53 -1.77
CA SER A 17 -0.46 -11.37 -1.75
C SER A 17 -0.98 -10.71 -3.03
N LEU A 18 -0.28 -9.68 -3.54
CA LEU A 18 -0.62 -9.06 -4.83
C LEU A 18 -0.48 -10.04 -6.00
N LYS A 19 0.58 -10.85 -6.01
CA LYS A 19 0.76 -11.92 -7.02
C LYS A 19 -0.37 -12.93 -6.96
N ASN A 20 -0.74 -13.37 -5.76
CA ASN A 20 -1.85 -14.30 -5.55
C ASN A 20 -3.17 -13.71 -6.02
N LEU A 21 -3.45 -12.43 -5.75
CA LEU A 21 -4.66 -11.75 -6.24
C LEU A 21 -4.76 -11.76 -7.77
N MET A 22 -3.64 -11.60 -8.48
CA MET A 22 -3.60 -11.66 -9.94
C MET A 22 -3.84 -13.07 -10.51
N THR A 23 -3.82 -14.13 -9.70
CA THR A 23 -4.15 -15.49 -10.15
C THR A 23 -5.67 -15.71 -10.28
N PHE A 24 -6.50 -14.89 -9.64
CA PHE A 24 -7.95 -15.00 -9.73
C PHE A 24 -8.46 -14.35 -11.01
N PRO A 25 -9.19 -15.07 -11.89
CA PRO A 25 -9.69 -14.51 -13.14
C PRO A 25 -10.55 -13.24 -12.97
N CYS A 26 -11.36 -13.18 -11.91
CA CYS A 26 -12.20 -12.02 -11.62
C CYS A 26 -11.38 -10.74 -11.34
N VAL A 27 -10.16 -10.88 -10.80
CA VAL A 27 -9.26 -9.75 -10.52
C VAL A 27 -8.44 -9.42 -11.76
N SER A 28 -7.72 -10.40 -12.33
CA SER A 28 -6.80 -10.14 -13.45
C SER A 28 -7.50 -9.60 -14.69
N ILE A 29 -8.73 -10.06 -14.98
CA ILE A 29 -9.53 -9.53 -16.09
C ILE A 29 -9.91 -8.05 -15.85
N LEU A 30 -10.29 -7.68 -14.64
CA LEU A 30 -10.68 -6.30 -14.33
C LEU A 30 -9.48 -5.36 -14.30
N VAL A 31 -8.34 -5.83 -13.79
CA VAL A 31 -7.06 -5.10 -13.83
C VAL A 31 -6.61 -4.89 -15.27
N GLY A 32 -6.60 -5.95 -16.10
CA GLY A 32 -6.24 -5.86 -17.51
C GLY A 32 -7.17 -4.98 -18.35
N ARG A 33 -8.42 -4.77 -17.91
CA ARG A 33 -9.38 -3.84 -18.51
C ARG A 33 -9.30 -2.42 -17.94
N GLY A 34 -8.41 -2.16 -16.98
CA GLY A 34 -8.29 -0.86 -16.30
C GLY A 34 -9.49 -0.51 -15.41
N LYS A 35 -10.34 -1.49 -15.05
CA LYS A 35 -11.52 -1.30 -14.19
C LYS A 35 -11.25 -1.52 -12.71
N LEU A 36 -10.08 -2.08 -12.38
CA LEU A 36 -9.61 -2.33 -11.02
C LEU A 36 -8.12 -2.02 -10.95
N GLN A 37 -7.67 -1.43 -9.84
CA GLN A 37 -6.26 -1.24 -9.54
C GLN A 37 -5.91 -1.97 -8.24
N LEU A 38 -4.72 -2.55 -8.19
CA LEU A 38 -4.20 -3.19 -6.99
C LEU A 38 -3.06 -2.36 -6.42
N HIS A 39 -3.14 -2.08 -5.13
CA HIS A 39 -2.10 -1.37 -4.39
C HIS A 39 -1.64 -2.23 -3.22
N GLY A 40 -0.33 -2.27 -2.99
CA GLY A 40 0.25 -2.87 -1.80
C GLY A 40 0.54 -1.79 -0.77
N ALA A 41 0.22 -2.04 0.50
CA ALA A 41 0.54 -1.13 1.58
C ALA A 41 1.00 -1.91 2.82
N TYR A 42 1.86 -1.28 3.61
CA TYR A 42 2.33 -1.75 4.89
C TYR A 42 2.11 -0.66 5.94
N PHE A 43 1.49 -1.03 7.07
CA PHE A 43 1.25 -0.11 8.16
C PHE A 43 2.04 -0.55 9.40
N GLY A 44 3.03 0.27 9.78
CA GLY A 44 3.80 0.04 10.99
C GLY A 44 3.02 0.50 12.21
N VAL A 45 2.37 -0.43 12.92
CA VAL A 45 1.49 -0.14 14.08
C VAL A 45 2.22 0.69 15.15
N ALA A 46 3.45 0.31 15.49
CA ALA A 46 4.23 1.01 16.52
C ALA A 46 4.63 2.44 16.11
N SER A 47 4.86 2.68 14.81
CA SER A 47 5.28 3.99 14.30
C SER A 47 4.11 4.84 13.79
N GLY A 48 2.92 4.27 13.62
CA GLY A 48 1.77 4.94 12.99
C GLY A 48 1.98 5.31 11.52
N ARG A 49 2.93 4.67 10.82
CA ARG A 49 3.35 5.07 9.46
C ARG A 49 2.78 4.12 8.42
N LEU A 50 2.16 4.68 7.39
CA LEU A 50 1.73 3.97 6.19
C LEU A 50 2.80 4.08 5.10
N LEU A 51 3.21 2.94 4.56
CA LEU A 51 4.07 2.87 3.39
C LEU A 51 3.29 2.20 2.26
N VAL A 52 3.39 2.75 1.05
CA VAL A 52 2.77 2.20 -0.17
C VAL A 52 3.85 1.64 -1.08
N ARG A 53 3.60 0.47 -1.66
CA ARG A 53 4.48 -0.17 -2.63
C ARG A 53 4.34 0.53 -3.98
N ASN A 54 5.43 1.07 -4.50
CA ASN A 54 5.49 1.49 -5.89
C ASN A 54 5.39 0.25 -6.80
N PRO A 55 4.42 0.21 -7.74
CA PRO A 55 4.20 -0.96 -8.58
C PRO A 55 5.36 -1.24 -9.55
N GLU A 56 6.09 -0.21 -9.97
CA GLU A 56 7.19 -0.30 -10.94
C GLU A 56 8.49 -0.76 -10.28
N THR A 57 8.85 -0.16 -9.14
CA THR A 57 10.15 -0.42 -8.48
C THR A 57 10.05 -1.49 -7.40
N GLY A 58 8.85 -1.73 -6.86
CA GLY A 58 8.64 -2.58 -5.69
C GLY A 58 9.11 -2.00 -4.36
N THR A 59 9.56 -0.74 -4.35
CA THR A 59 9.96 -0.04 -3.12
C THR A 59 8.74 0.37 -2.32
N PHE A 60 8.85 0.30 -0.99
CA PHE A 60 7.82 0.81 -0.08
C PHE A 60 8.19 2.22 0.36
N GLU A 61 7.33 3.18 0.06
CA GLU A 61 7.55 4.60 0.28
C GLU A 61 6.50 5.16 1.23
N PRO A 62 6.87 6.02 2.19
CA PRO A 62 5.91 6.60 3.11
C PRO A 62 4.88 7.43 2.36
N VAL A 63 3.60 7.25 2.70
CA VAL A 63 2.56 8.20 2.31
C VAL A 63 2.83 9.47 3.12
N ALA A 64 3.04 10.60 2.46
CA ALA A 64 3.40 11.85 3.12
C ALA A 64 2.40 12.21 4.22
N GLU A 65 2.88 12.45 5.43
CA GLU A 65 2.15 13.20 6.46
C GLU A 65 2.33 14.69 6.15
N GLU A 66 1.60 15.21 5.17
CA GLU A 66 1.42 16.65 5.02
C GLU A 66 0.15 17.08 5.73
N GLY A 67 0.30 17.36 7.03
CA GLY A 67 -0.53 18.37 7.67
C GLY A 67 -0.26 19.73 7.02
N ARG A 68 -0.85 19.99 5.83
CA ARG A 68 -1.14 21.31 5.23
C ARG A 68 -1.90 21.20 3.88
N GLY A 69 -3.02 20.47 3.89
CA GLY A 69 -4.15 20.73 2.99
C GLY A 69 -5.32 21.15 3.86
N GLY A 70 -5.73 22.42 3.78
CA GLY A 70 -6.55 23.10 4.78
C GLY A 70 -7.67 22.27 5.41
N LEU A 71 -7.65 22.19 6.74
CA LEU A 71 -8.87 22.08 7.54
C LEU A 71 -9.68 23.37 7.30
N SER A 72 -10.31 23.49 6.14
CA SER A 72 -11.46 24.36 6.01
C SER A 72 -12.47 23.78 6.98
N ALA A 73 -12.65 24.49 8.09
CA ALA A 73 -13.63 24.19 9.11
C ALA A 73 -14.88 23.62 8.44
N ILE A 74 -15.17 22.35 8.72
CA ILE A 74 -16.50 21.81 8.52
C ILE A 74 -17.36 22.58 9.54
N ARG A 75 -17.81 23.77 9.14
CA ARG A 75 -18.94 24.44 9.73
C ARG A 75 -20.15 23.62 9.29
N CYS A 76 -20.52 22.65 10.12
CA CYS A 76 -21.89 22.17 10.12
C CYS A 76 -22.80 23.33 10.58
N PRO A 77 -24.02 23.46 10.00
CA PRO A 77 -24.98 24.52 10.34
C PRO A 77 -25.37 24.53 11.82
#